data_AF-A0A061AWW4-F1
#
_entry.id   AF-A0A061AWW4-F1
#
_cell.length_a   1.000
_cell.length_b   1.000
_cell.length_c   1.000
_cell.angle_alpha   90.00
_cell.angle_beta   90.00
_cell.angle_gamma   90.00
#
_symmetry.space_group_name_H-M   'P 1'
#
loop_
_entity.id
_entity.type
_entity.pdbx_description
1 polymer ?
#
loop_
_entity_poly.entity_id
_entity_poly.type
_entity_poly.pdbx_seq_one_letter_code
_entity_poly.pdbx_strand_id
1 'polypeptide(L)'
;MAAPAAPNAANPAPAPFEHKLVKFDLEGHFHYTFTLDLELDLTDPKLDKKFKLEGVPLAGEWTCTCRVAGEDVVFDVLHGTLPVAFFGKHAEIVLKFHWRDGCTSNLVVLSCFEDGPMPAANPQQPGKGYGGFRIKVQPHIFKTAATSSSGSFDVKTHRSYRLAMAIHSRGLEPTPEAGMLIKRMPGLDLAATPHDVRLFFPKLEIELWSESSILSRSSSYFKTLFASGFDENKMICSGVHSSISSAASPHVDAHAFEDSDSETDELFIKKHPIRQQSGGVRLAHKQVNITSTAFTTYRAVLAYLRTGYIAFAPLSSTFPFERSAFAPSRISEVTAAVSSNPSLPYPASPKSTFRLAHLLELDDLQKLCLANLAKQLTVDCAAVELFSETSVCYDDWRKVVLDFVADNCDAVTASSAWAEVTDKVKRDEIRGSGPIMLELFERKVPKTAHSCIAT
;
A
#
# COMPACT_ATOMS: atom_id res chain seq x y z
N MET A 1 -24.46 61.17 47.59
CA MET A 1 -23.47 60.09 47.52
C MET A 1 -23.42 59.59 46.09
N ALA A 2 -22.42 59.99 45.32
CA ALA A 2 -22.16 59.46 43.98
C ALA A 2 -20.86 58.65 44.07
N ALA A 3 -20.93 57.37 43.72
CA ALA A 3 -19.77 56.47 43.71
C ALA A 3 -18.90 56.74 42.47
N PRO A 4 -17.56 56.61 42.55
CA PRO A 4 -16.68 56.83 41.41
C PRO A 4 -16.68 55.63 40.46
N ALA A 5 -16.53 55.91 39.17
CA ALA A 5 -16.44 54.93 38.10
C ALA A 5 -15.16 54.07 38.22
N ALA A 6 -15.32 52.76 38.06
CA ALA A 6 -14.22 51.81 37.99
C ALA A 6 -13.42 51.97 36.67
N PRO A 7 -12.10 51.76 36.68
CA PRO A 7 -11.26 51.87 35.49
C PRO A 7 -11.55 50.72 34.51
N ASN A 8 -11.63 51.06 33.22
CA ASN A 8 -11.76 50.11 32.12
C ASN A 8 -10.69 49.02 32.21
N ALA A 9 -11.13 47.78 32.38
CA ALA A 9 -10.28 46.61 32.22
C ALA A 9 -9.70 46.61 30.80
N ALA A 10 -8.37 46.64 30.72
CA ALA A 10 -7.65 46.43 29.48
C ALA A 10 -8.12 45.11 28.85
N ASN A 11 -8.43 45.15 27.54
CA ASN A 11 -8.72 43.95 26.77
C ASN A 11 -7.64 42.90 27.03
N PRO A 12 -8.00 41.64 27.35
CA PRO A 12 -7.01 40.59 27.50
C PRO A 12 -6.22 40.48 26.19
N ALA A 13 -4.90 40.41 26.31
CA ALA A 13 -4.02 40.13 25.18
C ALA A 13 -4.52 38.87 24.44
N PRO A 14 -4.52 38.85 23.10
CA PRO A 14 -4.95 37.68 22.35
C PRO A 14 -4.16 36.45 22.83
N ALA A 15 -4.88 35.39 23.19
CA ALA A 15 -4.29 34.15 23.65
C ALA A 15 -3.27 33.63 22.60
N PRO A 16 -2.13 33.05 23.02
CA PRO A 16 -1.19 32.45 22.08
C PRO A 16 -1.90 31.30 21.35
N PHE A 17 -2.15 31.50 20.05
CA PHE A 17 -2.92 30.59 19.21
C PHE A 17 -2.21 29.23 19.06
N GLU A 18 -2.95 28.14 19.29
CA GLU A 18 -2.44 26.76 19.24
C GLU A 18 -2.19 26.30 17.79
N HIS A 19 -1.01 25.76 17.52
CA HIS A 19 -0.71 25.10 16.24
C HIS A 19 -1.53 23.81 16.13
N LYS A 20 -2.31 23.66 15.06
CA LYS A 20 -3.14 22.48 14.84
C LYS A 20 -2.55 21.64 13.72
N LEU A 21 -2.27 20.36 14.00
CA LEU A 21 -2.12 19.38 12.93
C LEU A 21 -3.51 19.21 12.30
N VAL A 22 -3.65 19.56 11.02
CA VAL A 22 -4.99 19.72 10.42
C VAL A 22 -5.45 18.48 9.69
N LYS A 23 -4.55 17.71 9.09
CA LYS A 23 -4.95 16.54 8.31
C LYS A 23 -3.80 15.56 8.12
N PHE A 24 -4.04 14.29 8.42
CA PHE A 24 -3.26 13.17 7.91
C PHE A 24 -4.16 12.42 6.92
N ASP A 25 -3.70 12.26 5.69
CA ASP A 25 -4.37 11.46 4.68
C ASP A 25 -3.43 10.32 4.26
N LEU A 26 -3.89 9.09 4.39
CA LEU A 26 -3.22 7.95 3.77
C LEU A 26 -3.81 7.76 2.38
N GLU A 27 -3.24 8.35 1.32
CA GLU A 27 -3.78 8.20 -0.05
C GLU A 27 -3.38 6.88 -0.71
N GLY A 28 -3.78 5.76 -0.10
CA GLY A 28 -3.52 4.42 -0.63
C GLY A 28 -2.14 3.88 -0.27
N HIS A 29 -1.75 2.80 -0.94
CA HIS A 29 -0.51 2.09 -0.69
C HIS A 29 0.70 2.95 -1.05
N PHE A 30 1.68 3.01 -0.15
CA PHE A 30 2.96 3.72 -0.30
C PHE A 30 2.92 5.24 -0.49
N HIS A 31 1.75 5.87 -0.37
CA HIS A 31 1.63 7.32 -0.40
C HIS A 31 1.11 7.86 0.94
N TYR A 32 2.00 8.48 1.70
CA TYR A 32 1.67 9.09 2.97
C TYR A 32 1.66 10.61 2.83
N THR A 33 0.53 11.26 3.15
CA THR A 33 0.48 12.72 3.22
C THR A 33 0.03 13.23 4.57
N PHE A 34 0.66 14.32 5.01
CA PHE A 34 0.16 15.07 6.14
C PHE A 34 0.38 16.55 5.95
N THR A 35 -0.49 17.33 6.59
CA THR A 35 -0.50 18.77 6.53
C THR A 35 -0.50 19.38 7.92
N LEU A 36 0.28 20.43 8.06
CA LEU A 36 0.42 21.23 9.24
C LEU A 36 0.02 22.66 8.90
N ASP A 37 -1.02 23.17 9.56
CA ASP A 37 -1.38 24.57 9.42
C ASP A 37 -0.66 25.38 10.49
N LEU A 38 -0.07 26.49 10.05
CA LEU A 38 0.81 27.32 10.84
C LEU A 38 0.28 28.75 10.84
N GLU A 39 0.27 29.36 12.02
CA GLU A 39 0.05 30.80 12.14
C GLU A 39 1.37 31.46 12.60
N LEU A 40 2.00 32.23 11.71
CA LEU A 40 3.36 32.73 11.89
C LEU A 40 3.53 34.14 11.35
N ASP A 41 4.31 34.98 12.02
CA ASP A 41 4.85 36.20 11.44
C ASP A 41 6.20 35.90 10.79
N LEU A 42 6.20 35.75 9.47
CA LEU A 42 7.44 35.44 8.71
C LEU A 42 8.37 36.64 8.57
N THR A 43 7.96 37.84 9.01
CA THR A 43 8.80 39.04 9.01
C THR A 43 9.53 39.27 10.33
N ASP A 44 9.23 38.48 11.37
CA ASP A 44 9.93 38.55 12.65
C ASP A 44 11.39 38.07 12.48
N PRO A 45 12.40 38.95 12.63
CA PRO A 45 13.81 38.56 12.50
C PRO A 45 14.27 37.61 13.62
N LYS A 46 13.49 37.46 14.69
CA LYS A 46 13.74 36.55 15.81
C LYS A 46 12.87 35.28 15.74
N LEU A 47 12.20 35.04 14.62
CA LEU A 47 11.40 33.84 14.42
C LEU A 47 12.27 32.59 14.61
N ASP A 48 11.99 31.86 15.69
CA ASP A 48 12.51 30.54 15.98
C ASP A 48 11.44 29.78 16.77
N LYS A 49 10.74 28.89 16.09
CA LYS A 49 9.61 28.14 16.64
C LYS A 49 9.78 26.66 16.37
N LYS A 50 9.35 25.83 17.33
CA LYS A 50 9.35 24.37 17.24
C LYS A 50 8.01 23.82 17.69
N PHE A 51 7.45 22.92 16.90
CA PHE A 51 6.15 22.29 17.09
C PHE A 51 6.31 20.78 17.09
N LYS A 52 5.64 20.10 18.02
CA LYS A 52 5.54 18.63 18.01
C LYS A 52 4.35 18.22 17.16
N LEU A 53 4.51 17.21 16.32
CA LEU A 53 3.48 16.74 15.39
C LEU A 53 2.85 15.44 15.92
N GLU A 54 2.13 15.54 17.04
CA GLU A 54 1.64 14.37 17.80
C GLU A 54 0.64 13.49 17.04
N GLY A 55 -0.01 14.02 16.00
CA GLY A 55 -0.98 13.26 15.20
C GLY A 55 -0.42 12.64 13.92
N VAL A 56 0.90 12.61 13.71
CA VAL A 56 1.50 11.89 12.57
C VAL A 56 1.61 10.40 12.95
N PRO A 57 0.86 9.49 12.31
CA PRO A 57 0.81 8.07 12.68
C PRO A 57 1.99 7.26 12.14
N LEU A 58 3.01 7.91 11.58
CA LEU A 58 4.22 7.28 11.06
C LEU A 58 5.24 7.01 12.17
N ALA A 59 6.25 6.19 11.93
CA ALA A 59 7.35 6.03 12.87
C ALA A 59 8.21 7.31 12.98
N GLY A 60 8.77 7.54 14.17
CA GLY A 60 9.65 8.66 14.44
C GLY A 60 9.05 9.71 15.38
N GLU A 61 9.91 10.62 15.83
CA GLU A 61 9.55 11.74 16.70
C GLU A 61 9.36 12.99 15.84
N TRP A 62 8.15 13.14 15.32
CA TRP A 62 7.85 14.17 14.33
C TRP A 62 7.76 15.56 14.95
N THR A 63 8.57 16.49 14.44
CA THR A 63 8.55 17.91 14.82
C THR A 63 8.71 18.79 13.59
N CYS A 64 8.11 19.98 13.62
CA CYS A 64 8.34 21.02 12.64
C CYS A 64 9.06 22.18 13.31
N THR A 65 10.13 22.68 12.70
CA THR A 65 10.77 23.93 13.13
C THR A 65 10.63 24.98 12.04
N CYS A 66 10.44 26.23 12.44
CA CYS A 66 10.44 27.38 11.57
C CYS A 66 11.40 28.42 12.15
N ARG A 67 12.43 28.79 11.40
CA ARG A 67 13.40 29.78 11.84
C ARG A 67 13.88 30.67 10.71
N VAL A 68 14.32 31.88 11.06
CA VAL A 68 15.07 32.74 10.14
C VAL A 68 16.55 32.33 10.14
N ALA A 69 17.11 32.15 8.94
CA ALA A 69 18.53 31.83 8.74
C ALA A 69 19.12 32.79 7.69
N GLY A 70 19.78 33.85 8.16
CA GLY A 70 20.18 34.97 7.30
C GLY A 70 18.94 35.75 6.86
N GLU A 71 18.74 35.88 5.55
CA GLU A 71 17.53 36.50 4.97
C GLU A 71 16.42 35.48 4.64
N ASP A 72 16.70 34.19 4.80
CA ASP A 72 15.82 33.11 4.37
C ASP A 72 14.97 32.59 5.53
N VAL A 73 13.74 32.21 5.24
CA VAL A 73 12.89 31.47 6.18
C VAL A 73 13.07 29.98 5.92
N VAL A 74 13.44 29.22 6.95
CA VAL A 74 13.70 27.78 6.85
C VAL A 74 12.67 27.03 7.66
N PHE A 75 12.04 26.05 7.01
CA PHE A 75 11.22 25.04 7.67
C PHE A 75 11.95 23.70 7.64
N ASP A 76 12.13 23.08 8.80
CA ASP A 76 12.59 21.70 8.89
C ASP A 76 11.46 20.81 9.42
N VAL A 77 11.12 19.75 8.70
CA VAL A 77 10.26 18.65 9.16
C VAL A 77 11.15 17.51 9.60
N LEU A 78 11.26 17.32 10.91
CA LEU A 78 12.15 16.35 11.53
C LEU A 78 11.35 15.13 11.96
N HIS A 79 11.86 13.93 11.73
CA HIS A 79 11.29 12.67 12.19
C HIS A 79 12.16 11.99 13.27
N GLY A 80 13.22 12.65 13.72
CA GLY A 80 14.14 12.10 14.72
C GLY A 80 15.12 11.11 14.10
N THR A 81 15.41 10.01 14.81
CA THR A 81 16.37 8.99 14.32
C THR A 81 15.63 7.82 13.71
N LEU A 82 15.81 7.63 12.40
CA LEU A 82 15.34 6.44 11.67
C LEU A 82 16.52 5.78 10.93
N PRO A 83 16.47 4.45 10.70
CA PRO A 83 17.43 3.75 9.85
C PRO A 83 17.46 4.30 8.42
N VAL A 84 18.56 4.07 7.70
CA VAL A 84 18.63 4.38 6.27
C VAL A 84 17.59 3.57 5.50
N ALA A 85 16.95 4.18 4.50
CA ALA A 85 15.92 3.55 3.66
C ALA A 85 14.68 3.05 4.42
N PHE A 86 14.39 3.60 5.61
CA PHE A 86 13.24 3.21 6.42
C PHE A 86 11.88 3.42 5.73
N PHE A 87 11.74 4.48 4.93
CA PHE A 87 10.57 4.74 4.07
C PHE A 87 10.66 4.07 2.70
N GLY A 88 11.73 3.30 2.44
CA GLY A 88 11.95 2.61 1.16
C GLY A 88 13.32 2.92 0.56
N LYS A 89 13.78 2.02 -0.33
CA LYS A 89 15.01 2.18 -1.12
C LYS A 89 14.82 3.08 -2.35
N HIS A 90 13.58 3.23 -2.81
CA HIS A 90 13.17 4.08 -3.92
C HIS A 90 12.02 4.94 -3.45
N ALA A 91 12.30 5.93 -2.63
CA ALA A 91 11.28 6.82 -2.10
C ALA A 91 11.56 8.25 -2.54
N GLU A 92 10.48 8.95 -2.89
CA GLU A 92 10.48 10.37 -3.20
C GLU A 92 9.73 11.11 -2.09
N ILE A 93 10.34 12.19 -1.59
CA ILE A 93 9.74 13.02 -0.54
C ILE A 93 9.49 14.40 -1.12
N VAL A 94 8.26 14.89 -0.97
CA VAL A 94 7.89 16.23 -1.45
C VAL A 94 7.40 17.06 -0.26
N LEU A 95 8.09 18.16 0.00
CA LEU A 95 7.63 19.21 0.91
C LEU A 95 7.04 20.35 0.08
N LYS A 96 5.84 20.82 0.44
CA LYS A 96 5.18 21.96 -0.18
C LYS A 96 4.80 22.97 0.88
N PHE A 97 5.20 24.22 0.67
CA PHE A 97 4.83 25.34 1.51
C PHE A 97 3.80 26.19 0.79
N HIS A 98 2.67 26.43 1.45
CA HIS A 98 1.55 27.20 0.93
C HIS A 98 1.21 28.36 1.87
N TRP A 99 0.70 29.44 1.30
CA TRP A 99 -0.07 30.43 2.05
C TRP A 99 -1.56 30.10 1.90
N ARG A 100 -2.35 30.41 2.93
CA ARG A 100 -3.78 30.09 2.97
C ARG A 100 -4.64 31.34 2.83
N ASP A 101 -5.63 31.29 1.95
CA ASP A 101 -6.71 32.28 1.86
C ASP A 101 -8.03 31.59 2.19
N GLY A 102 -8.44 31.69 3.46
CA GLY A 102 -9.57 30.93 4.01
C GLY A 102 -9.42 29.42 3.82
N CYS A 103 -10.26 28.84 2.96
CA CYS A 103 -10.25 27.41 2.63
C CYS A 103 -9.26 27.03 1.51
N THR A 104 -8.75 28.01 0.77
CA THR A 104 -7.82 27.74 -0.34
C THR A 104 -6.37 27.72 0.16
N SER A 105 -5.53 26.92 -0.49
CA SER A 105 -4.09 26.83 -0.21
C SER A 105 -3.34 27.07 -1.52
N ASN A 106 -2.48 28.08 -1.53
CA ASN A 106 -1.77 28.56 -2.70
C ASN A 106 -0.27 28.28 -2.54
N LEU A 107 0.33 27.61 -3.53
CA LEU A 107 1.72 27.16 -3.44
C LEU A 107 2.68 28.35 -3.48
N VAL A 108 3.59 28.40 -2.50
CA VAL A 108 4.71 29.36 -2.46
C VAL A 108 5.96 28.72 -3.02
N VAL A 109 6.33 27.54 -2.51
CA VAL A 109 7.52 26.79 -2.91
C VAL A 109 7.37 25.32 -2.58
N LEU A 110 8.08 24.47 -3.32
CA LEU A 110 8.24 23.06 -3.01
C LEU A 110 9.72 22.68 -2.94
N SER A 111 10.02 21.63 -2.20
CA SER A 111 11.29 20.92 -2.21
C SER A 111 11.03 19.46 -2.50
N CYS A 112 11.70 18.90 -3.50
CA CYS A 112 11.65 17.48 -3.80
C CYS A 112 12.98 16.84 -3.42
N PHE A 113 12.90 15.69 -2.76
CA PHE A 113 14.03 14.81 -2.49
C PHE A 113 13.87 13.62 -3.42
N GLU A 114 14.75 13.59 -4.43
CA GLU A 114 14.70 12.67 -5.58
C GLU A 114 14.72 11.19 -5.18
N ASP A 115 14.34 10.33 -6.11
CA ASP A 115 14.22 8.88 -5.91
C ASP A 115 15.51 8.28 -5.33
N GLY A 116 15.38 7.66 -4.16
CA GLY A 116 16.50 6.98 -3.52
C GLY A 116 16.15 6.45 -2.14
N PRO A 117 17.15 5.95 -1.39
CA PRO A 117 16.92 5.46 -0.04
C PRO A 117 16.51 6.61 0.87
N MET A 118 15.30 6.55 1.44
CA MET A 118 14.80 7.57 2.37
C MET A 118 14.52 6.99 3.75
N PRO A 119 15.03 7.58 4.84
CA PRO A 119 15.98 8.69 4.85
C PRO A 119 17.35 8.29 4.25
N ALA A 120 18.01 9.24 3.58
CA ALA A 120 19.34 9.03 2.99
C ALA A 120 20.40 8.89 4.09
N ALA A 121 21.51 8.19 3.79
CA ALA A 121 22.59 7.97 4.75
C ALA A 121 23.20 9.30 5.23
N ASN A 122 23.37 9.44 6.55
CA ASN A 122 24.03 10.58 7.15
C ASN A 122 25.56 10.31 7.24
N PRO A 123 26.41 11.04 6.51
CA PRO A 123 27.86 10.84 6.54
C PRO A 123 28.49 11.05 7.93
N GLN A 124 27.83 11.83 8.79
CA GLN A 124 28.32 12.14 10.13
C GLN A 124 27.93 11.07 11.16
N GLN A 125 27.00 10.18 10.83
CA GLN A 125 26.51 9.14 11.74
C GLN A 125 26.36 7.80 11.00
N PRO A 126 27.41 6.94 11.03
CA PRO A 126 27.38 5.66 10.35
C PRO A 126 26.16 4.81 10.73
N GLY A 127 25.46 4.28 9.71
CA GLY A 127 24.27 3.44 9.88
C GLY A 127 22.96 4.19 10.17
N LYS A 128 22.98 5.52 10.31
CA LYS A 128 21.79 6.34 10.54
C LYS A 128 21.44 7.16 9.31
N GLY A 129 20.14 7.34 9.07
CA GLY A 129 19.65 8.27 8.08
C GLY A 129 19.72 9.72 8.56
N TYR A 130 19.59 10.68 7.65
CA TYR A 130 19.26 12.06 8.02
C TYR A 130 17.97 12.11 8.83
N GLY A 131 17.86 13.05 9.77
CA GLY A 131 16.76 13.11 10.73
C GLY A 131 15.55 13.95 10.30
N GLY A 132 15.52 14.41 9.06
CA GLY A 132 14.44 15.26 8.57
C GLY A 132 14.69 15.85 7.18
N PHE A 133 13.72 16.65 6.76
CA PHE A 133 13.63 17.27 5.46
C PHE A 133 13.51 18.78 5.62
N ARG A 134 14.17 19.53 4.73
CA ARG A 134 14.24 20.99 4.78
C ARG A 134 13.58 21.61 3.56
N ILE A 135 12.82 22.67 3.78
CA ILE A 135 12.42 23.61 2.72
C ILE A 135 12.86 25.01 3.10
N LYS A 136 13.44 25.72 2.14
CA LYS A 136 14.02 27.05 2.32
C LYS A 136 13.26 28.03 1.43
N VAL A 137 12.76 29.10 2.03
CA VAL A 137 11.99 30.14 1.34
C VAL A 137 12.79 31.42 1.32
N GLN A 138 13.26 31.80 0.13
CA GLN A 138 14.07 33.00 -0.06
C GLN A 138 13.17 34.24 -0.23
N PRO A 139 13.64 35.46 0.10
CA PRO A 139 12.85 36.68 -0.01
C PRO A 139 12.21 36.92 -1.37
N HIS A 140 12.91 36.56 -2.46
CA HIS A 140 12.39 36.73 -3.81
C HIS A 140 11.17 35.83 -4.09
N ILE A 141 11.08 34.66 -3.45
CA ILE A 141 9.94 33.75 -3.59
C ILE A 141 8.66 34.38 -3.04
N PHE A 142 8.75 35.07 -1.90
CA PHE A 142 7.62 35.82 -1.35
C PHE A 142 7.17 36.96 -2.28
N LYS A 143 8.10 37.65 -2.93
CA LYS A 143 7.79 38.70 -3.92
C LYS A 143 7.08 38.13 -5.15
N THR A 144 7.56 36.98 -5.64
CA THR A 144 6.91 36.25 -6.74
C THR A 144 5.50 35.81 -6.35
N ALA A 145 5.32 35.22 -5.16
CA ALA A 145 4.01 34.83 -4.65
C ALA A 145 3.04 36.02 -4.56
N ALA A 146 3.48 37.17 -4.02
CA ALA A 146 2.66 38.38 -3.91
C ALA A 146 2.25 38.95 -5.28
N THR A 147 3.16 38.88 -6.27
CA THR A 147 2.90 39.34 -7.64
C THR A 147 1.90 38.41 -8.33
N SER A 148 2.12 37.10 -8.26
CA SER A 148 1.25 36.09 -8.85
C SER A 148 -0.15 36.06 -8.24
N SER A 149 -0.28 36.49 -6.99
CA SER A 149 -1.56 36.51 -6.29
C SER A 149 -2.37 37.81 -6.53
N SER A 150 -1.86 38.73 -7.34
CA SER A 150 -2.50 40.03 -7.61
C SER A 150 -2.81 40.83 -6.33
N GLY A 151 -1.95 40.72 -5.32
CA GLY A 151 -2.07 41.46 -4.05
C GLY A 151 -2.87 40.77 -2.95
N SER A 152 -3.42 39.57 -3.16
CA SER A 152 -4.09 38.79 -2.10
C SER A 152 -3.11 38.23 -1.05
N PHE A 153 -1.81 38.22 -1.34
CA PHE A 153 -0.77 37.75 -0.44
C PHE A 153 0.24 38.89 -0.21
N ASP A 154 0.41 39.26 1.06
CA ASP A 154 1.50 40.12 1.51
C ASP A 154 2.14 39.48 2.73
N VAL A 155 3.42 39.07 2.62
CA VAL A 155 4.17 38.43 3.70
C VAL A 155 4.19 39.25 5.00
N LYS A 156 4.06 40.58 4.91
CA LYS A 156 4.06 41.46 6.08
C LYS A 156 2.80 41.33 6.92
N THR A 157 1.66 41.10 6.30
CA THR A 157 0.35 41.04 6.97
C THR A 157 -0.18 39.61 7.08
N HIS A 158 0.24 38.73 6.18
CA HIS A 158 -0.23 37.35 6.13
C HIS A 158 0.31 36.52 7.29
N ARG A 159 -0.57 35.76 7.93
CA ARG A 159 -0.21 34.91 9.08
C ARG A 159 -0.53 33.44 8.88
N SER A 160 -1.43 33.07 7.95
CA SER A 160 -1.90 31.68 7.81
C SER A 160 -1.18 30.91 6.70
N TYR A 161 -0.49 29.83 7.07
CA TYR A 161 0.32 29.02 6.17
C TYR A 161 -0.02 27.54 6.32
N ARG A 162 0.33 26.74 5.30
CA ARG A 162 0.23 25.28 5.31
C ARG A 162 1.52 24.66 4.82
N LEU A 163 2.12 23.81 5.63
CA LEU A 163 3.18 22.91 5.22
C LEU A 163 2.57 21.53 4.93
N ALA A 164 2.79 21.01 3.73
CA ALA A 164 2.35 19.69 3.32
C ALA A 164 3.57 18.81 3.03
N MET A 165 3.56 17.58 3.53
CA MET A 165 4.56 16.57 3.24
C MET A 165 3.89 15.39 2.56
N ALA A 166 4.51 14.90 1.49
CA ALA A 166 4.14 13.68 0.80
C ALA A 166 5.36 12.73 0.76
N ILE A 167 5.12 11.47 1.09
CA ILE A 167 6.10 10.38 0.99
C ILE A 167 5.57 9.40 -0.04
N HIS A 168 6.29 9.27 -1.14
CA HIS A 168 5.99 8.32 -2.22
C HIS A 168 7.02 7.21 -2.17
N SER A 169 6.70 6.10 -1.51
CA SER A 169 7.55 4.92 -1.56
C SER A 169 7.25 4.12 -2.83
N ARG A 170 8.29 3.82 -3.59
CA ARG A 170 8.28 2.84 -4.67
C ARG A 170 9.14 1.67 -4.21
N GLY A 171 8.73 0.45 -4.52
CA GLY A 171 9.50 -0.69 -4.05
C GLY A 171 8.86 -2.01 -4.39
N LEU A 172 9.72 -3.02 -4.45
CA LEU A 172 9.37 -4.41 -4.65
C LEU A 172 9.42 -5.20 -3.32
N GLU A 173 9.41 -4.49 -2.20
CA GLU A 173 9.41 -5.05 -0.84
C GLU A 173 8.59 -4.15 0.10
N PRO A 174 7.89 -4.75 1.10
CA PRO A 174 7.26 -3.98 2.17
C PRO A 174 8.28 -3.13 2.93
N THR A 175 7.92 -1.88 3.23
CA THR A 175 8.80 -0.99 4.00
C THR A 175 8.76 -1.34 5.50
N PRO A 176 9.82 -1.03 6.27
CA PRO A 176 9.78 -1.07 7.73
C PRO A 176 8.60 -0.27 8.32
N GLU A 177 8.28 0.89 7.74
CA GLU A 177 7.10 1.69 8.12
C GLU A 177 5.80 0.90 7.96
N ALA A 178 5.59 0.25 6.81
CA ALA A 178 4.42 -0.60 6.58
C ALA A 178 4.31 -1.71 7.63
N GLY A 179 5.45 -2.33 7.98
CA GLY A 179 5.53 -3.34 9.05
C GLY A 179 5.19 -2.80 10.44
N MET A 180 5.44 -1.53 10.72
CA MET A 180 5.03 -0.88 11.97
C MET A 180 3.54 -0.53 11.99
N LEU A 181 3.02 0.02 10.88
CA LEU A 181 1.62 0.42 10.77
C LEU A 181 0.68 -0.77 10.95
N ILE A 182 0.94 -1.89 10.30
CA ILE A 182 0.10 -3.09 10.43
C ILE A 182 0.06 -3.62 11.87
N LYS A 183 1.16 -3.49 12.62
CA LYS A 183 1.24 -3.90 14.03
C LYS A 183 0.47 -2.97 14.97
N ARG A 184 0.29 -1.70 14.59
CA ARG A 184 -0.51 -0.71 15.34
C ARG A 184 -2.02 -0.89 15.14
N MET A 185 -2.43 -1.56 14.06
CA MET A 185 -3.83 -1.70 13.65
C MET A 185 -4.22 -3.17 13.37
N PRO A 186 -3.96 -4.12 14.29
CA PRO A 186 -4.23 -5.52 14.05
C PRO A 186 -5.74 -5.79 13.97
N GLY A 187 -6.17 -6.52 12.95
CA GLY A 187 -7.55 -7.02 12.85
C GLY A 187 -8.62 -5.96 12.65
N LEU A 188 -8.26 -4.75 12.19
CA LEU A 188 -9.21 -3.70 11.86
C LEU A 188 -10.25 -4.17 10.83
N ASP A 189 -9.82 -5.01 9.89
CA ASP A 189 -10.63 -5.69 8.88
C ASP A 189 -11.69 -6.66 9.44
N LEU A 190 -11.63 -7.02 10.72
CA LEU A 190 -12.55 -7.96 11.36
C LEU A 190 -13.69 -7.27 12.11
N ALA A 191 -13.68 -5.93 12.20
CA ALA A 191 -14.66 -5.16 12.95
C ALA A 191 -15.56 -4.34 12.01
N ALA A 192 -16.88 -4.42 12.22
CA ALA A 192 -17.85 -3.68 11.41
C ALA A 192 -17.73 -2.15 11.58
N THR A 193 -17.49 -1.66 12.80
CA THR A 193 -17.34 -0.23 13.06
C THR A 193 -15.86 0.15 13.01
N PRO A 194 -15.44 1.24 12.33
CA PRO A 194 -16.25 2.29 11.69
C PRO A 194 -16.50 2.10 10.18
N HIS A 195 -16.39 0.88 9.66
CA HIS A 195 -16.39 0.57 8.24
C HIS A 195 -17.79 0.60 7.61
N ASP A 196 -17.87 0.98 6.33
CA ASP A 196 -19.10 1.10 5.55
C ASP A 196 -19.20 0.07 4.40
N VAL A 197 -18.18 -0.77 4.21
CA VAL A 197 -18.16 -1.86 3.22
C VAL A 197 -17.95 -3.21 3.91
N ARG A 198 -18.83 -4.16 3.60
CA ARG A 198 -18.80 -5.56 4.00
C ARG A 198 -18.40 -6.44 2.82
N LEU A 199 -17.29 -7.13 2.93
CA LEU A 199 -16.81 -8.12 1.97
C LEU A 199 -17.18 -9.51 2.53
N PHE A 200 -18.22 -10.12 1.98
CA PHE A 200 -18.80 -11.36 2.49
C PHE A 200 -18.29 -12.57 1.71
N PHE A 201 -17.90 -13.65 2.40
CA PHE A 201 -17.37 -14.88 1.83
C PHE A 201 -18.39 -16.01 2.00
N PRO A 202 -19.28 -16.28 1.02
CA PRO A 202 -20.43 -17.16 1.22
C PRO A 202 -20.05 -18.60 1.57
N LYS A 203 -18.94 -19.12 1.02
CA LYS A 203 -18.48 -20.50 1.24
C LYS A 203 -18.11 -20.78 2.70
N LEU A 204 -17.64 -19.75 3.41
CA LEU A 204 -17.16 -19.86 4.79
C LEU A 204 -18.08 -19.15 5.79
N GLU A 205 -19.10 -18.45 5.30
CA GLU A 205 -20.00 -17.59 6.09
C GLU A 205 -19.26 -16.56 6.98
N ILE A 206 -18.11 -16.08 6.51
CA ILE A 206 -17.30 -15.05 7.19
C ILE A 206 -17.31 -13.73 6.44
N GLU A 207 -16.89 -12.68 7.12
CA GLU A 207 -16.91 -11.32 6.62
C GLU A 207 -15.61 -10.58 6.93
N LEU A 208 -15.23 -9.70 6.01
CA LEU A 208 -14.24 -8.65 6.21
C LEU A 208 -14.92 -7.28 6.05
N TRP A 209 -14.35 -6.29 6.70
CA TRP A 209 -14.86 -4.93 6.72
C TRP A 209 -13.80 -3.97 6.19
N SER A 210 -14.22 -2.92 5.48
CA SER A 210 -13.35 -1.87 4.93
C SER A 210 -14.11 -0.57 4.67
N GLU A 211 -13.37 0.50 4.38
CA GLU A 211 -13.95 1.80 4.00
C GLU A 211 -14.04 1.94 2.47
N SER A 212 -15.17 2.45 1.98
CA SER A 212 -15.40 2.71 0.56
C SER A 212 -14.45 3.78 0.02
N SER A 213 -14.06 4.75 0.86
CA SER A 213 -13.08 5.79 0.56
C SER A 213 -11.69 5.19 0.25
N ILE A 214 -11.22 4.28 1.09
CA ILE A 214 -9.92 3.61 0.95
C ILE A 214 -9.90 2.73 -0.30
N LEU A 215 -10.95 1.92 -0.48
CA LEU A 215 -11.06 1.02 -1.62
C LEU A 215 -11.15 1.78 -2.95
N SER A 216 -12.02 2.80 -3.05
CA SER A 216 -12.16 3.60 -4.29
C SER A 216 -10.91 4.38 -4.65
N ARG A 217 -10.15 4.83 -3.65
CA ARG A 217 -8.92 5.58 -3.89
C ARG A 217 -7.77 4.68 -4.32
N SER A 218 -7.76 3.44 -3.85
CA SER A 218 -6.65 2.50 -4.10
C SER A 218 -6.86 1.62 -5.33
N SER A 219 -8.09 1.50 -5.83
CA SER A 219 -8.48 0.58 -6.90
C SER A 219 -9.53 1.20 -7.81
N SER A 220 -9.20 1.26 -9.11
CA SER A 220 -10.11 1.71 -10.17
C SER A 220 -11.33 0.79 -10.32
N TYR A 221 -11.14 -0.51 -10.11
CA TYR A 221 -12.23 -1.50 -9.99
C TYR A 221 -13.24 -1.08 -8.92
N PHE A 222 -12.82 -0.86 -7.67
CA PHE A 222 -13.73 -0.48 -6.60
C PHE A 222 -14.36 0.90 -6.81
N LYS A 223 -13.59 1.85 -7.34
CA LYS A 223 -14.11 3.18 -7.70
C LYS A 223 -15.28 3.05 -8.68
N THR A 224 -15.12 2.21 -9.69
CA THR A 224 -16.16 1.94 -10.68
C THR A 224 -17.32 1.21 -10.02
N LEU A 225 -17.07 0.11 -9.30
CA LEU A 225 -18.08 -0.70 -8.61
C LEU A 225 -19.00 0.13 -7.72
N PHE A 226 -18.44 1.05 -6.92
CA PHE A 226 -19.23 1.89 -6.02
C PHE A 226 -19.92 3.06 -6.71
N ALA A 227 -19.45 3.51 -7.89
CA ALA A 227 -20.09 4.57 -8.66
C ALA A 227 -21.28 4.07 -9.49
N SER A 228 -21.27 2.80 -9.90
CA SER A 228 -22.13 2.26 -10.97
C SER A 228 -23.39 1.55 -10.48
N GLY A 229 -23.64 1.50 -9.17
CA GLY A 229 -24.91 1.00 -8.63
C GLY A 229 -25.22 -0.47 -8.94
N PHE A 230 -24.21 -1.29 -9.25
CA PHE A 230 -24.36 -2.73 -9.56
C PHE A 230 -25.13 -3.48 -8.47
N ASP A 231 -25.78 -4.59 -8.85
CA ASP A 231 -26.55 -5.48 -7.95
C ASP A 231 -25.75 -6.01 -6.75
N GLU A 232 -24.42 -6.00 -6.82
CA GLU A 232 -23.56 -6.32 -5.68
C GLU A 232 -23.65 -5.25 -4.58
N ASN A 233 -23.83 -3.98 -4.94
CA ASN A 233 -23.87 -2.81 -4.06
C ASN A 233 -25.22 -2.63 -3.34
N LYS A 234 -25.84 -3.71 -2.84
CA LYS A 234 -27.07 -3.60 -2.05
C LYS A 234 -26.79 -2.82 -0.76
N MET A 235 -27.37 -1.63 -0.65
CA MET A 235 -27.39 -0.88 0.61
C MET A 235 -28.35 -1.58 1.56
N ILE A 236 -27.82 -2.24 2.59
CA ILE A 236 -28.63 -2.97 3.55
C ILE A 236 -28.96 -2.03 4.72
N CYS A 237 -30.20 -1.51 4.73
CA CYS A 237 -30.80 -0.82 5.89
C CYS A 237 -31.80 -1.76 6.58
N SER A 238 -31.64 -2.03 7.86
CA SER A 238 -32.58 -2.87 8.62
C SER A 238 -33.87 -2.10 8.93
N GLY A 239 -34.94 -2.43 8.20
CA GLY A 239 -36.29 -1.91 8.44
C GLY A 239 -37.42 -2.57 7.64
N VAL A 240 -37.12 -3.38 6.62
CA VAL A 240 -38.14 -4.14 5.88
C VAL A 240 -37.59 -5.53 5.60
N HIS A 241 -38.32 -6.56 6.04
CA HIS A 241 -38.16 -7.92 5.51
C HIS A 241 -38.50 -7.88 4.02
N SER A 242 -37.48 -7.67 3.17
CA SER A 242 -37.59 -8.00 1.76
C SER A 242 -37.06 -9.42 1.58
N SER A 243 -38.01 -10.28 1.22
CA SER A 243 -37.82 -11.65 0.75
C SER A 243 -36.56 -11.81 -0.10
N ILE A 244 -35.77 -12.81 0.25
CA ILE A 244 -34.61 -13.30 -0.48
C ILE A 244 -35.04 -13.61 -1.92
N SER A 245 -34.68 -12.74 -2.86
CA SER A 245 -34.56 -13.11 -4.27
C SER A 245 -33.12 -13.53 -4.51
N SER A 246 -32.92 -14.86 -4.55
CA SER A 246 -31.76 -15.51 -5.15
C SER A 246 -31.78 -15.20 -6.66
N ALA A 247 -31.28 -14.03 -7.05
CA ALA A 247 -31.00 -13.71 -8.44
C ALA A 247 -29.57 -14.18 -8.73
N ALA A 248 -29.46 -15.15 -9.63
CA ALA A 248 -28.22 -15.76 -10.06
C ALA A 248 -27.22 -14.71 -10.56
N SER A 249 -26.06 -14.63 -9.91
CA SER A 249 -24.86 -14.04 -10.52
C SER A 249 -24.54 -14.81 -11.80
N PRO A 250 -23.95 -14.17 -12.83
CA PRO A 250 -23.46 -14.89 -13.99
C PRO A 250 -22.44 -15.93 -13.52
N HIS A 251 -22.85 -17.19 -13.62
CA HIS A 251 -22.02 -18.36 -13.32
C HIS A 251 -20.98 -18.46 -14.43
N VAL A 252 -19.91 -17.66 -14.34
CA VAL A 252 -18.63 -18.12 -14.88
C VAL A 252 -18.27 -19.29 -13.99
N ASP A 253 -18.30 -20.51 -14.53
CA ASP A 253 -17.77 -21.69 -13.87
C ASP A 253 -16.35 -21.35 -13.41
N ALA A 254 -16.24 -20.99 -12.13
CA ALA A 254 -14.98 -20.70 -11.50
C ALA A 254 -14.29 -22.04 -11.34
N HIS A 255 -13.55 -22.46 -12.37
CA HIS A 255 -12.49 -23.42 -12.19
C HIS A 255 -11.71 -22.97 -10.96
N ALA A 256 -11.82 -23.75 -9.88
CA ALA A 256 -11.11 -23.49 -8.65
C ALA A 256 -9.65 -23.74 -8.98
N PHE A 257 -8.94 -22.66 -9.30
CA PHE A 257 -7.51 -22.70 -9.54
C PHE A 257 -6.83 -23.48 -8.40
N GLU A 258 -5.93 -24.39 -8.78
CA GLU A 258 -5.28 -25.36 -7.89
C GLU A 258 -4.44 -24.69 -6.77
N ASP A 259 -4.13 -23.40 -6.91
CA ASP A 259 -3.19 -22.65 -6.06
C ASP A 259 -3.86 -21.67 -5.07
N SER A 260 -5.13 -21.91 -4.77
CA SER A 260 -5.90 -21.18 -3.76
C SER A 260 -5.29 -21.32 -2.36
N ASP A 261 -5.19 -20.21 -1.61
CA ASP A 261 -4.80 -20.21 -0.19
C ASP A 261 -5.88 -20.80 0.75
N SER A 262 -6.82 -21.60 0.24
CA SER A 262 -7.93 -22.15 1.02
C SER A 262 -7.49 -23.01 2.20
N GLU A 263 -6.33 -23.67 2.10
CA GLU A 263 -5.70 -24.38 3.22
C GLU A 263 -5.42 -23.45 4.42
N THR A 264 -5.17 -22.17 4.15
CA THR A 264 -4.86 -21.15 5.15
C THR A 264 -6.12 -20.62 5.82
N ASP A 265 -7.25 -20.61 5.09
CA ASP A 265 -8.56 -20.25 5.63
C ASP A 265 -9.00 -21.26 6.70
N GLU A 266 -8.81 -22.56 6.45
CA GLU A 266 -9.08 -23.62 7.42
C GLU A 266 -8.27 -23.45 8.72
N LEU A 267 -6.98 -23.14 8.59
CA LEU A 267 -6.11 -22.84 9.73
C LEU A 267 -6.60 -21.61 10.51
N PHE A 268 -7.01 -20.56 9.80
CA PHE A 268 -7.51 -19.34 10.42
C PHE A 268 -8.77 -19.62 11.24
N ILE A 269 -9.75 -20.30 10.65
CA ILE A 269 -11.04 -20.64 11.29
C ILE A 269 -10.82 -21.53 12.51
N LYS A 270 -9.92 -22.51 12.41
CA LYS A 270 -9.57 -23.39 13.54
C LYS A 270 -8.99 -22.61 14.73
N LYS A 271 -8.19 -21.57 14.47
CA LYS A 271 -7.62 -20.71 15.53
C LYS A 271 -8.58 -19.62 16.01
N HIS A 272 -9.51 -19.18 15.17
CA HIS A 272 -10.46 -18.10 15.46
C HIS A 272 -11.89 -18.60 15.21
N PRO A 273 -12.44 -19.45 16.09
CA PRO A 273 -13.80 -19.94 15.94
C PRO A 273 -14.76 -18.75 15.90
N ILE A 274 -15.57 -18.70 14.84
CA ILE A 274 -16.51 -17.61 14.58
C ILE A 274 -17.49 -17.52 15.75
N ARG A 275 -17.35 -16.50 16.60
CA ARG A 275 -18.44 -16.10 17.48
C ARG A 275 -19.46 -15.38 16.60
N GLN A 276 -20.63 -15.99 16.40
CA GLN A 276 -21.78 -15.27 15.86
C GLN A 276 -21.98 -14.01 16.71
N GLN A 277 -21.67 -12.84 16.15
CA GLN A 277 -22.00 -11.58 16.78
C GLN A 277 -23.51 -11.37 16.63
N SER A 278 -24.25 -11.98 17.55
CA SER A 278 -25.66 -11.72 17.76
C SER A 278 -25.81 -10.36 18.45
N GLY A 279 -26.38 -9.37 17.75
CA GLY A 279 -27.05 -8.24 18.42
C GLY A 279 -26.31 -6.89 18.51
N GLY A 280 -25.43 -6.54 17.56
CA GLY A 280 -24.98 -5.15 17.40
C GLY A 280 -25.95 -4.32 16.54
N VAL A 281 -26.07 -3.01 16.82
CA VAL A 281 -26.75 -2.04 15.94
C VAL A 281 -26.07 -2.09 14.57
N ARG A 282 -26.73 -2.69 13.57
CA ARG A 282 -26.17 -2.85 12.23
C ARG A 282 -26.38 -1.56 11.44
N LEU A 283 -25.30 -0.83 11.24
CA LEU A 283 -25.26 0.38 10.43
C LEU A 283 -25.46 0.04 8.94
N ALA A 284 -25.98 1.01 8.18
CA ALA A 284 -26.10 0.89 6.73
C ALA A 284 -24.71 0.68 6.11
N HIS A 285 -24.56 -0.36 5.31
CA HIS A 285 -23.30 -0.71 4.66
C HIS A 285 -23.55 -1.19 3.24
N LYS A 286 -22.50 -1.11 2.42
CA LYS A 286 -22.41 -1.73 1.10
C LYS A 286 -21.91 -3.15 1.28
N GLN A 287 -22.48 -4.12 0.58
CA GLN A 287 -21.98 -5.50 0.58
C GLN A 287 -21.26 -5.80 -0.75
N VAL A 288 -20.25 -6.67 -0.73
CA VAL A 288 -19.65 -7.28 -1.93
C VAL A 288 -19.46 -8.77 -1.63
N ASN A 289 -19.91 -9.65 -2.51
CA ASN A 289 -19.80 -11.10 -2.31
C ASN A 289 -18.54 -11.63 -3.00
N ILE A 290 -17.65 -12.24 -2.22
CA ILE A 290 -16.38 -12.80 -2.70
C ILE A 290 -16.52 -14.32 -2.83
N THR A 291 -16.48 -14.82 -4.07
CA THR A 291 -16.74 -16.25 -4.38
C THR A 291 -15.52 -17.00 -4.90
N SER A 292 -14.55 -16.28 -5.48
CA SER A 292 -13.43 -16.82 -6.25
C SER A 292 -12.06 -16.69 -5.58
N THR A 293 -11.96 -15.99 -4.44
CA THR A 293 -10.70 -15.75 -3.73
C THR A 293 -10.81 -16.17 -2.26
N ALA A 294 -9.74 -16.75 -1.73
CA ALA A 294 -9.65 -17.15 -0.32
C ALA A 294 -9.72 -15.94 0.62
N PHE A 295 -10.28 -16.16 1.81
CA PHE A 295 -10.44 -15.12 2.83
C PHE A 295 -9.11 -14.53 3.29
N THR A 296 -8.13 -15.41 3.54
CA THR A 296 -6.79 -15.02 4.00
C THR A 296 -6.02 -14.23 2.95
N THR A 297 -6.11 -14.59 1.67
CA THR A 297 -5.55 -13.79 0.56
C THR A 297 -6.17 -12.39 0.55
N TYR A 298 -7.50 -12.30 0.60
CA TYR A 298 -8.19 -11.01 0.57
C TYR A 298 -7.83 -10.15 1.78
N ARG A 299 -7.76 -10.77 2.96
CA ARG A 299 -7.34 -10.12 4.20
C ARG A 299 -5.93 -9.54 4.11
N ALA A 300 -4.98 -10.27 3.52
CA ALA A 300 -3.63 -9.79 3.26
C ALA A 300 -3.63 -8.60 2.28
N VAL A 301 -4.45 -8.64 1.23
CA VAL A 301 -4.58 -7.52 0.29
C VAL A 301 -5.22 -6.30 0.97
N LEU A 302 -6.23 -6.45 1.82
CA LEU A 302 -6.78 -5.32 2.58
C LEU A 302 -5.77 -4.71 3.55
N ALA A 303 -4.91 -5.53 4.16
CA ALA A 303 -3.79 -5.04 4.97
C ALA A 303 -2.81 -4.22 4.11
N TYR A 304 -2.50 -4.71 2.91
CA TYR A 304 -1.69 -3.99 1.94
C TYR A 304 -2.31 -2.64 1.56
N LEU A 305 -3.60 -2.60 1.22
CA LEU A 305 -4.28 -1.34 0.85
C LEU A 305 -4.28 -0.31 1.98
N ARG A 306 -4.30 -0.75 3.24
CA ARG A 306 -4.29 0.13 4.43
C ARG A 306 -2.91 0.54 4.91
N THR A 307 -1.86 -0.22 4.63
CA THR A 307 -0.56 -0.02 5.30
C THR A 307 0.64 -0.11 4.37
N GLY A 308 0.48 -0.65 3.17
CA GLY A 308 1.56 -1.07 2.27
C GLY A 308 2.19 -2.41 2.66
N TYR A 309 1.71 -3.07 3.73
CA TYR A 309 2.30 -4.32 4.20
C TYR A 309 1.65 -5.54 3.55
N ILE A 310 2.47 -6.43 3.00
CA ILE A 310 2.06 -7.78 2.61
C ILE A 310 3.20 -8.76 2.86
N ALA A 311 2.88 -9.96 3.31
CA ALA A 311 3.83 -11.06 3.40
C ALA A 311 3.40 -12.16 2.44
N PHE A 312 4.37 -12.74 1.72
CA PHE A 312 4.12 -13.82 0.80
C PHE A 312 4.51 -15.17 1.41
N ALA A 313 3.63 -16.15 1.23
CA ALA A 313 3.94 -17.54 1.50
C ALA A 313 4.85 -18.12 0.40
N PRO A 314 5.64 -19.15 0.69
CA PRO A 314 6.47 -19.79 -0.31
C PRO A 314 5.62 -20.51 -1.36
N LEU A 315 6.05 -20.52 -2.64
CA LEU A 315 5.33 -21.16 -3.74
C LEU A 315 5.06 -22.64 -3.43
N SER A 316 3.83 -23.10 -3.73
CA SER A 316 3.47 -24.50 -3.54
C SER A 316 4.36 -25.46 -4.35
N SER A 317 4.83 -25.02 -5.52
CA SER A 317 5.77 -25.75 -6.39
C SER A 317 7.17 -25.93 -5.80
N THR A 318 7.55 -25.16 -4.77
CA THR A 318 8.80 -25.34 -4.02
C THR A 318 8.74 -26.55 -3.08
N PHE A 319 7.56 -27.15 -2.92
CA PHE A 319 7.33 -28.36 -2.11
C PHE A 319 7.00 -29.55 -3.04
N PRO A 320 8.01 -30.32 -3.51
CA PRO A 320 7.80 -31.50 -4.33
C PRO A 320 6.98 -32.57 -3.58
N PHE A 321 6.22 -33.33 -4.37
CA PHE A 321 5.27 -34.36 -3.92
C PHE A 321 5.92 -35.49 -3.12
N GLU A 322 7.18 -35.83 -3.41
CA GLU A 322 7.93 -36.89 -2.72
C GLU A 322 8.92 -36.28 -1.73
N ARG A 323 8.47 -35.99 -0.51
CA ARG A 323 9.36 -35.64 0.60
C ARG A 323 9.24 -36.64 1.75
N SER A 324 10.37 -36.85 2.43
CA SER A 324 10.45 -37.49 3.74
C SER A 324 9.47 -36.82 4.72
N ALA A 325 8.80 -37.60 5.56
CA ALA A 325 7.81 -37.13 6.55
C ALA A 325 8.32 -36.04 7.52
N PHE A 326 9.64 -35.80 7.54
CA PHE A 326 10.30 -34.81 8.39
C PHE A 326 10.60 -33.46 7.71
N ALA A 327 10.38 -33.32 6.39
CA ALA A 327 10.61 -32.06 5.69
C ALA A 327 9.46 -31.07 5.93
N PRO A 328 9.74 -29.76 6.07
CA PRO A 328 8.68 -28.77 6.28
C PRO A 328 7.73 -28.72 5.07
N SER A 329 6.43 -28.73 5.36
CA SER A 329 5.37 -28.46 4.40
C SER A 329 5.10 -26.95 4.31
N ARG A 330 4.48 -26.50 3.23
CA ARG A 330 4.06 -25.10 3.07
C ARG A 330 3.21 -24.61 4.25
N ILE A 331 2.24 -25.44 4.67
CA ILE A 331 1.39 -25.21 5.85
C ILE A 331 2.21 -25.05 7.13
N SER A 332 3.27 -25.84 7.30
CA SER A 332 4.15 -25.74 8.48
C SER A 332 4.93 -24.42 8.52
N GLU A 333 5.40 -23.92 7.37
CA GLU A 333 6.09 -22.64 7.27
C GLU A 333 5.15 -21.46 7.51
N VAL A 334 3.95 -21.50 6.93
CA VAL A 334 2.88 -20.51 7.19
C VAL A 334 2.52 -20.50 8.69
N THR A 335 2.40 -21.67 9.30
CA THR A 335 2.10 -21.81 10.73
C THR A 335 3.22 -21.26 11.62
N ALA A 336 4.48 -21.48 11.25
CA ALA A 336 5.64 -20.94 11.95
C ALA A 336 5.72 -19.41 11.85
N ALA A 337 5.44 -18.85 10.66
CA ALA A 337 5.41 -17.42 10.43
C ALA A 337 4.34 -16.72 11.31
N VAL A 338 3.14 -17.30 11.36
CA VAL A 338 2.03 -16.78 12.19
C VAL A 338 2.33 -16.91 13.67
N SER A 339 2.93 -18.03 14.12
CA SER A 339 3.32 -18.21 15.52
C SER A 339 4.37 -17.19 15.95
N SER A 340 5.26 -16.79 15.04
CA SER A 340 6.29 -15.78 15.30
C SER A 340 5.72 -14.36 15.41
N ASN A 341 4.66 -14.05 14.66
CA ASN A 341 4.01 -12.73 14.69
C ASN A 341 2.47 -12.85 14.59
N PRO A 342 1.76 -13.15 15.70
CA PRO A 342 0.32 -13.41 15.66
C PRO A 342 -0.56 -12.22 15.27
N SER A 343 -0.04 -11.00 15.39
CA SER A 343 -0.75 -9.76 15.03
C SER A 343 -0.78 -9.49 13.52
N LEU A 344 0.04 -10.19 12.73
CA LEU A 344 0.12 -10.01 11.29
C LEU A 344 -0.91 -10.90 10.57
N PRO A 345 -1.41 -10.46 9.40
CA PRO A 345 -2.13 -11.35 8.50
C PRO A 345 -1.30 -12.57 8.13
N TYR A 346 -1.97 -13.67 7.79
CA TYR A 346 -1.29 -14.84 7.27
C TYR A 346 -0.55 -14.49 5.97
N PRO A 347 0.67 -15.00 5.74
CA PRO A 347 1.33 -14.85 4.46
C PRO A 347 0.46 -15.44 3.34
N ALA A 348 0.26 -14.68 2.26
CA ALA A 348 -0.61 -15.08 1.14
C ALA A 348 0.21 -15.68 -0.01
N SER A 349 -0.37 -16.59 -0.79
CA SER A 349 0.25 -17.09 -2.01
C SER A 349 0.50 -15.92 -2.97
N PRO A 350 1.73 -15.78 -3.51
CA PRO A 350 2.00 -14.75 -4.50
C PRO A 350 1.16 -14.92 -5.77
N LYS A 351 0.74 -16.15 -6.12
CA LYS A 351 -0.14 -16.40 -7.28
C LYS A 351 -1.58 -15.96 -7.03
N SER A 352 -2.17 -16.41 -5.92
CA SER A 352 -3.53 -15.99 -5.53
C SER A 352 -3.59 -14.47 -5.33
N THR A 353 -2.55 -13.88 -4.77
CA THR A 353 -2.43 -12.43 -4.60
C THR A 353 -2.28 -11.72 -5.95
N PHE A 354 -1.44 -12.22 -6.87
CA PHE A 354 -1.29 -11.64 -8.21
C PHE A 354 -2.61 -11.63 -8.98
N ARG A 355 -3.35 -12.74 -8.94
CA ARG A 355 -4.68 -12.85 -9.57
C ARG A 355 -5.68 -11.86 -8.99
N LEU A 356 -5.73 -11.76 -7.65
CA LEU A 356 -6.58 -10.77 -6.99
C LEU A 356 -6.15 -9.34 -7.31
N ALA A 357 -4.85 -9.07 -7.35
CA ALA A 357 -4.30 -7.77 -7.70
C ALA A 357 -4.66 -7.39 -9.15
N HIS A 358 -4.62 -8.34 -10.09
CA HIS A 358 -5.06 -8.13 -11.46
C HIS A 358 -6.57 -7.85 -11.52
N LEU A 359 -7.41 -8.62 -10.81
CA LEU A 359 -8.86 -8.38 -10.74
C LEU A 359 -9.20 -6.99 -10.16
N LEU A 360 -8.48 -6.57 -9.11
CA LEU A 360 -8.71 -5.30 -8.43
C LEU A 360 -7.96 -4.13 -9.07
N GLU A 361 -7.26 -4.35 -10.20
CA GLU A 361 -6.46 -3.33 -10.91
C GLU A 361 -5.42 -2.66 -9.99
N LEU A 362 -4.65 -3.48 -9.27
CA LEU A 362 -3.61 -3.07 -8.32
C LEU A 362 -2.20 -3.31 -8.88
N ASP A 363 -1.77 -2.47 -9.83
CA ASP A 363 -0.51 -2.66 -10.58
C ASP A 363 0.75 -2.77 -9.71
N ASP A 364 0.85 -1.97 -8.65
CA ASP A 364 2.02 -2.03 -7.76
C ASP A 364 2.05 -3.30 -6.93
N LEU A 365 0.87 -3.86 -6.58
CA LEU A 365 0.79 -5.17 -5.93
C LEU A 365 1.15 -6.30 -6.90
N GLN A 366 0.76 -6.19 -8.17
CA GLN A 366 1.18 -7.13 -9.21
C GLN A 366 2.71 -7.16 -9.32
N LYS A 367 3.37 -5.98 -9.37
CA LYS A 367 4.85 -5.89 -9.38
C LYS A 367 5.48 -6.52 -8.14
N LEU A 368 4.90 -6.34 -6.96
CA LEU A 368 5.35 -6.98 -5.73
C LEU A 368 5.28 -8.51 -5.80
N CYS A 369 4.18 -9.05 -6.33
CA CYS A 369 4.02 -10.48 -6.54
C CYS A 369 5.06 -11.02 -7.54
N LEU A 370 5.30 -10.33 -8.66
CA LEU A 370 6.28 -10.73 -9.67
C LEU A 370 7.72 -10.69 -9.13
N ALA A 371 8.05 -9.66 -8.33
CA ALA A 371 9.36 -9.59 -7.69
C ALA A 371 9.54 -10.68 -6.63
N ASN A 372 8.47 -11.06 -5.93
CA ASN A 372 8.49 -12.17 -5.00
C ASN A 372 8.64 -13.51 -5.73
N LEU A 373 7.94 -13.72 -6.85
CA LEU A 373 8.11 -14.88 -7.73
C LEU A 373 9.58 -15.02 -8.15
N ALA A 374 10.17 -13.96 -8.70
CA ALA A 374 11.56 -13.98 -9.16
C ALA A 374 12.56 -14.39 -8.05
N LYS A 375 12.31 -14.01 -6.80
CA LYS A 375 13.15 -14.41 -5.64
C LYS A 375 13.00 -15.87 -5.24
N GLN A 376 11.85 -16.48 -5.54
CA GLN A 376 11.53 -17.85 -5.15
C GLN A 376 11.80 -18.88 -6.24
N LEU A 377 12.03 -18.45 -7.49
CA LEU A 377 12.30 -19.35 -8.60
C LEU A 377 13.60 -20.13 -8.37
N THR A 378 13.49 -21.44 -8.54
CA THR A 378 14.58 -22.42 -8.51
C THR A 378 14.47 -23.28 -9.77
N VAL A 379 15.53 -24.04 -10.07
CA VAL A 379 15.56 -24.93 -11.23
C VAL A 379 14.35 -25.88 -11.27
N ASP A 380 14.02 -26.49 -10.12
CA ASP A 380 12.94 -27.47 -10.04
C ASP A 380 11.56 -26.81 -10.09
N CYS A 381 11.34 -25.73 -9.32
CA CYS A 381 10.01 -25.09 -9.30
C CYS A 381 9.71 -24.30 -10.58
N ALA A 382 10.72 -23.78 -11.28
CA ALA A 382 10.53 -23.05 -12.53
C ALA A 382 9.92 -23.91 -13.63
N ALA A 383 10.28 -25.20 -13.69
CA ALA A 383 9.68 -26.14 -14.64
C ALA A 383 8.17 -26.30 -14.41
N VAL A 384 7.74 -26.40 -13.15
CA VAL A 384 6.32 -26.52 -12.78
C VAL A 384 5.59 -25.19 -13.00
N GLU A 385 6.20 -24.07 -12.58
CA GLU A 385 5.59 -22.75 -12.69
C GLU A 385 5.42 -22.30 -14.15
N LEU A 386 6.31 -22.71 -15.06
CA LEU A 386 6.24 -22.32 -16.46
C LEU A 386 4.94 -22.76 -17.13
N PHE A 387 4.42 -23.92 -16.72
CA PHE A 387 3.20 -24.52 -17.26
C PHE A 387 2.02 -24.45 -16.29
N SER A 388 2.14 -23.65 -15.23
CA SER A 388 1.04 -23.39 -14.31
C SER A 388 -0.11 -22.67 -15.01
N GLU A 389 -1.33 -22.83 -14.49
CA GLU A 389 -2.50 -22.10 -14.96
C GLU A 389 -2.28 -20.58 -14.92
N THR A 390 -1.53 -20.08 -13.94
CA THR A 390 -1.14 -18.65 -13.88
C THR A 390 -0.27 -18.23 -15.06
N SER A 391 0.71 -19.03 -15.46
CA SER A 391 1.53 -18.75 -16.65
C SER A 391 0.73 -18.86 -17.95
N VAL A 392 -0.31 -19.70 -17.99
CA VAL A 392 -1.23 -19.76 -19.13
C VAL A 392 -2.09 -18.50 -19.23
N CYS A 393 -2.61 -18.01 -18.10
CA CYS A 393 -3.56 -16.91 -18.09
C CYS A 393 -2.93 -15.51 -18.07
N TYR A 394 -1.69 -15.35 -17.58
CA TYR A 394 -1.09 -14.04 -17.32
C TYR A 394 0.31 -13.90 -17.91
N ASP A 395 0.42 -13.04 -18.93
CA ASP A 395 1.64 -12.85 -19.70
C ASP A 395 2.80 -12.28 -18.86
N ASP A 396 2.52 -11.33 -17.95
CA ASP A 396 3.54 -10.75 -17.08
C ASP A 396 4.13 -11.77 -16.10
N TRP A 397 3.30 -12.67 -15.58
CA TRP A 397 3.74 -13.79 -14.75
C TRP A 397 4.59 -14.77 -15.56
N ARG A 398 4.08 -15.17 -16.73
CA ARG A 398 4.76 -16.08 -17.65
C ARG A 398 6.13 -15.54 -18.06
N LYS A 399 6.24 -14.25 -18.32
CA LYS A 399 7.49 -13.58 -18.71
C LYS A 399 8.58 -13.76 -17.67
N VAL A 400 8.29 -13.54 -16.38
CA VAL A 400 9.28 -13.70 -15.30
C VAL A 400 9.81 -15.14 -15.23
N VAL A 401 8.92 -16.13 -15.37
CA VAL A 401 9.32 -17.54 -15.36
C VAL A 401 10.12 -17.89 -16.62
N LEU A 402 9.68 -17.44 -17.80
CA LEU A 402 10.38 -17.68 -19.06
C LEU A 402 11.78 -17.08 -19.08
N ASP A 403 11.95 -15.87 -18.56
CA ASP A 403 13.25 -15.21 -18.49
C ASP A 403 14.20 -16.02 -17.57
N PHE A 404 13.72 -16.50 -16.42
CA PHE A 404 14.50 -17.39 -15.54
C PHE A 404 14.87 -18.73 -16.20
N VAL A 405 13.92 -19.38 -16.88
CA VAL A 405 14.13 -20.67 -17.56
C VAL A 405 15.08 -20.51 -18.75
N ALA A 406 15.02 -19.39 -19.47
CA ALA A 406 15.96 -19.09 -20.55
C ALA A 406 17.39 -18.95 -20.01
N ASP A 407 17.57 -18.21 -18.92
CA ASP A 407 18.88 -17.99 -18.27
C ASP A 407 19.46 -19.29 -17.65
N ASN A 408 18.60 -20.24 -17.26
CA ASN A 408 18.99 -21.49 -16.58
C ASN A 408 18.64 -22.75 -17.39
N CYS A 409 18.55 -22.63 -18.72
CA CYS A 409 18.02 -23.63 -19.65
C CYS A 409 18.54 -25.05 -19.40
N ASP A 410 19.86 -25.24 -19.34
CA ASP A 410 20.47 -26.56 -19.27
C ASP A 410 20.15 -27.24 -17.94
N ALA A 411 20.17 -26.49 -16.84
CA ALA A 411 19.82 -27.00 -15.53
C ALA A 411 18.34 -27.35 -15.43
N VAL A 412 17.45 -26.48 -15.93
CA VAL A 412 15.99 -26.69 -15.88
C VAL A 412 15.60 -27.90 -16.72
N THR A 413 16.10 -28.01 -17.95
CA THR A 413 15.75 -29.13 -18.85
C THR A 413 16.31 -30.48 -18.39
N ALA A 414 17.38 -30.48 -17.59
CA ALA A 414 17.93 -31.68 -16.95
C ALA A 414 17.19 -32.09 -15.65
N SER A 415 16.30 -31.25 -15.12
CA SER A 415 15.59 -31.54 -13.87
C SER A 415 14.53 -32.64 -14.02
N SER A 416 14.27 -33.37 -12.93
CA SER A 416 13.18 -34.35 -12.88
C SER A 416 11.81 -33.70 -13.03
N ALA A 417 11.63 -32.50 -12.47
CA ALA A 417 10.40 -31.71 -12.60
C ALA A 417 10.10 -31.38 -14.07
N TRP A 418 11.12 -31.03 -14.86
CA TRP A 418 10.95 -30.79 -16.29
C TRP A 418 10.54 -32.04 -17.06
N ALA A 419 11.12 -33.19 -16.74
CA ALA A 419 10.72 -34.46 -17.35
C ALA A 419 9.24 -34.78 -17.06
N GLU A 420 8.80 -34.65 -15.81
CA GLU A 420 7.41 -34.89 -15.41
C GLU A 420 6.44 -33.96 -16.15
N VAL A 421 6.73 -32.66 -16.15
CA VAL A 421 5.87 -31.66 -16.80
C VAL A 421 5.85 -31.85 -18.31
N THR A 422 6.99 -32.15 -18.93
CA THR A 422 7.06 -32.46 -20.36
C THR A 422 6.20 -33.67 -20.73
N ASP A 423 6.17 -34.69 -19.88
CA ASP A 423 5.32 -35.86 -20.11
C ASP A 423 3.83 -35.54 -19.96
N LYS A 424 3.45 -34.64 -19.03
CA LYS A 424 2.07 -34.09 -18.96
C LYS A 424 1.71 -33.30 -20.22
N VAL A 425 2.63 -32.48 -20.73
CA VAL A 425 2.44 -31.73 -22.00
C VAL A 425 2.27 -32.68 -23.18
N LYS A 426 3.08 -33.74 -23.30
CA LYS A 426 2.94 -34.75 -24.37
C LYS A 426 1.60 -35.47 -24.34
N ARG A 427 1.01 -35.64 -23.16
CA ARG A 427 -0.31 -36.24 -22.96
C ARG A 427 -1.46 -35.25 -23.13
N ASP A 428 -1.18 -34.00 -23.50
CA ASP A 428 -2.16 -32.91 -23.64
C ASP A 428 -2.94 -32.63 -22.33
N GLU A 429 -2.33 -32.90 -21.18
CA GLU A 429 -2.94 -32.65 -19.86
C GLU A 429 -2.85 -31.17 -19.47
N ILE A 430 -1.96 -30.41 -20.10
CA ILE A 430 -1.76 -28.96 -19.86
C ILE A 430 -2.25 -28.18 -21.08
N ARG A 431 -3.50 -27.72 -21.02
CA ARG A 431 -4.09 -26.84 -22.04
C ARG A 431 -3.34 -25.52 -22.11
N GLY A 432 -3.07 -25.04 -23.32
CA GLY A 432 -2.34 -23.77 -23.53
C GLY A 432 -0.82 -23.87 -23.40
N SER A 433 -0.25 -25.08 -23.25
CA SER A 433 1.20 -25.30 -23.19
C SER A 433 1.93 -25.02 -24.51
N GLY A 434 1.26 -25.17 -25.65
CA GLY A 434 1.84 -24.96 -27.00
C GLY A 434 2.45 -23.56 -27.20
N PRO A 435 1.70 -22.47 -27.01
CA PRO A 435 2.23 -21.10 -27.07
C PRO A 435 3.43 -20.87 -26.14
N ILE A 436 3.39 -21.41 -24.92
CA ILE A 436 4.48 -21.28 -23.94
C ILE A 436 5.76 -21.96 -24.43
N MET A 437 5.64 -23.16 -25.01
CA MET A 437 6.77 -23.88 -25.61
C MET A 437 7.38 -23.13 -26.79
N LEU A 438 6.55 -22.51 -27.63
CA LEU A 438 7.01 -21.70 -28.75
C LEU A 438 7.77 -20.46 -28.27
N GLU A 439 7.22 -19.73 -27.29
CA GLU A 439 7.88 -18.57 -26.68
C GLU A 439 9.22 -18.93 -26.03
N LEU A 440 9.33 -20.10 -25.40
CA LEU A 440 10.58 -20.58 -24.84
C LEU A 440 11.60 -20.88 -25.94
N PHE A 441 11.16 -21.50 -27.04
CA PHE A 441 12.02 -21.78 -28.19
C PHE A 441 12.54 -20.48 -28.82
N GLU A 442 11.67 -19.50 -29.06
CA GLU A 442 12.04 -18.19 -29.62
C GLU A 442 13.07 -17.44 -28.75
N ARG A 443 12.97 -17.55 -27.42
CA ARG A 443 13.97 -16.97 -26.49
C ARG A 443 15.32 -17.69 -26.53
N LYS A 444 15.35 -18.99 -26.85
CA LYS A 444 16.58 -19.79 -26.95
C LYS A 444 17.28 -19.68 -28.29
N VAL A 445 16.54 -19.41 -29.37
CA VAL A 445 17.16 -19.16 -30.68
C VAL A 445 17.99 -17.87 -30.55
N PRO A 446 19.33 -17.92 -30.75
CA PRO A 446 20.13 -16.71 -30.74
C PRO A 446 19.54 -15.74 -31.75
N LYS A 447 19.24 -14.50 -31.33
CA LYS A 447 18.82 -13.40 -32.24
C LYS A 447 19.94 -13.15 -33.25
N THR A 448 20.00 -13.99 -34.27
CA THR A 448 20.93 -13.90 -35.37
C THR A 448 20.27 -13.03 -36.43
N ALA A 449 20.98 -11.96 -36.79
CA ALA A 449 20.75 -11.08 -37.94
C ALA A 449 19.56 -10.10 -37.89
N HIS A 450 19.77 -8.94 -37.23
CA HIS A 450 19.22 -7.64 -37.67
C HIS A 450 20.35 -6.58 -37.82
N SER A 451 21.52 -7.01 -38.30
CA SER A 451 22.54 -6.13 -38.86
C SER A 451 23.09 -6.81 -40.09
N CYS A 452 22.54 -6.45 -41.24
CA CYS A 452 23.10 -6.52 -42.58
C CYS A 452 21.94 -6.37 -43.56
N ILE A 453 21.72 -5.15 -44.05
CA ILE A 453 21.52 -4.77 -45.47
C ILE A 453 21.37 -3.24 -45.45
N ALA A 454 22.48 -2.56 -45.72
CA ALA A 454 22.52 -1.25 -46.35
C ALA A 454 23.92 -1.15 -46.99
N THR A 455 24.01 -1.62 -48.23
CA THR A 455 25.02 -1.20 -49.20
C THR A 455 24.28 -0.60 -50.37
#